data_AF-A0AAF0TZM2-F1
#
_entry.id   AF-A0AAF0TZM2-F1
#
_cell.length_a   1.000
_cell.length_b   1.000
_cell.length_c   1.000
_cell.angle_alpha   90.00
_cell.angle_beta   90.00
_cell.angle_gamma   90.00
#
_symmetry.space_group_name_H-M   'P 1'
#
loop_
_entity.id
_entity.type
_entity.pdbx_description
1 polymer ?
#
loop_
_entity_poly.entity_id
_entity_poly.type
_entity_poly.pdbx_seq_one_letter_code
_entity_poly.pdbx_strand_id
1 'polypeptide(L)'
;MEAPKLLLLILLIPCDLFIGKSLGDGVTHEEAKELRDEVREMFYHAFNGYMNHAFPRDELRPLSCGGEDTLGGYALTLIDSLDTLALLGDRERFTASVEWIGKNLRFDIIIKLLKLDLEAVI
;
A
#
# COMPACT_ATOMS: atom_id res chain seq x y z
N MET A 1 34.46 43.44 -42.80
CA MET A 1 33.03 43.12 -43.03
C MET A 1 32.88 41.60 -43.13
N GLU A 2 32.93 40.87 -42.01
CA GLU A 2 32.80 39.38 -41.99
C GLU A 2 31.93 38.94 -40.79
N ALA A 3 30.99 39.77 -40.35
CA ALA A 3 30.06 39.44 -39.26
C ALA A 3 28.88 38.49 -39.61
N PRO A 4 28.46 38.25 -40.88
CA PRO A 4 27.23 37.47 -41.13
C PRO A 4 27.41 35.95 -41.06
N LYS A 5 28.66 35.44 -41.08
CA LYS A 5 28.92 33.98 -41.05
C LYS A 5 28.85 33.40 -39.64
N LEU A 6 29.20 34.18 -38.61
CA LEU A 6 29.15 33.72 -37.21
C LEU A 6 27.72 33.51 -36.71
N LEU A 7 26.77 34.33 -37.20
CA LEU A 7 25.36 34.24 -36.80
C LEU A 7 24.67 32.99 -37.40
N LEU A 8 25.09 32.56 -38.59
CA LEU A 8 24.56 31.37 -39.26
C LEU A 8 24.98 30.06 -38.56
N LEU A 9 26.14 30.07 -37.90
CA LEU A 9 26.69 28.89 -37.20
C LEU A 9 25.88 28.55 -35.92
N ILE A 10 25.25 29.55 -35.31
CA ILE A 10 24.38 29.38 -34.11
C ILE A 10 23.05 28.70 -34.49
N LEU A 11 22.63 28.83 -35.75
CA LEU A 11 21.40 28.23 -36.30
C LEU A 11 21.55 26.76 -36.72
N LEU A 12 22.79 26.25 -36.73
CA LEU A 12 23.14 24.85 -37.05
C LEU A 12 23.55 24.05 -35.81
N ILE A 13 23.41 24.61 -34.60
CA ILE A 13 23.50 23.81 -33.38
C ILE A 13 22.34 22.81 -33.49
N PRO A 14 22.62 21.50 -33.66
CA PRO A 14 21.55 20.53 -33.72
C PRO A 14 20.81 20.66 -32.39
N CYS A 15 19.50 20.89 -32.47
CA CYS A 15 18.58 20.88 -31.34
C CYS A 15 18.51 19.47 -30.69
N ASP A 16 19.46 18.59 -30.99
CA ASP A 16 19.57 17.21 -30.54
C ASP A 16 20.14 17.09 -29.12
N LEU A 17 20.65 18.19 -28.53
CA LEU A 17 20.99 18.22 -27.09
C LEU A 17 19.83 18.68 -26.20
N PHE A 18 18.73 19.19 -26.78
CA PHE A 18 17.50 19.54 -26.08
C PHE A 18 16.38 18.52 -26.28
N ILE A 19 16.65 17.39 -26.94
CA ILE A 19 15.83 16.19 -26.75
C ILE A 19 16.31 15.58 -25.44
N GLY A 20 15.74 16.07 -24.34
CA GLY A 20 15.79 15.36 -23.07
C GLY A 20 15.34 13.92 -23.35
N LYS A 21 16.30 13.00 -23.37
CA LYS A 21 16.02 11.57 -23.45
C LYS A 21 15.25 11.23 -22.18
N SER A 22 13.93 11.24 -22.26
CA SER A 22 13.08 10.50 -21.34
C SER A 22 13.28 9.02 -21.68
N LEU A 23 14.45 8.49 -21.31
CA LEU A 23 14.59 7.07 -21.09
C LEU A 23 13.87 6.86 -19.76
N GLY A 24 12.64 6.34 -19.84
CA GLY A 24 12.02 5.76 -18.66
C GLY A 24 12.90 4.59 -18.24
N ASP A 25 13.84 4.84 -17.33
CA ASP A 25 14.64 3.77 -16.74
C ASP A 25 13.66 2.85 -16.02
N GLY A 26 13.67 1.57 -16.40
CA GLY A 26 12.86 0.57 -15.72
C GLY A 26 13.38 0.33 -14.31
N VAL A 27 12.51 -0.10 -13.40
CA VAL A 27 12.93 -0.47 -12.05
C VAL A 27 13.94 -1.62 -12.13
N THR A 28 15.12 -1.40 -11.57
CA THR A 28 16.17 -2.42 -11.48
C THR A 28 15.77 -3.53 -10.50
N HIS A 29 16.46 -4.67 -10.54
CA HIS A 29 16.17 -5.76 -9.60
C HIS A 29 16.48 -5.38 -8.15
N GLU A 30 17.51 -4.57 -7.95
CA GLU A 30 17.94 -4.02 -6.66
C GLU A 30 16.87 -3.07 -6.11
N GLU A 31 16.41 -2.09 -6.90
CA GLU A 31 15.34 -1.17 -6.50
C GLU A 31 14.03 -1.91 -6.21
N ALA A 32 13.65 -2.89 -7.04
CA ALA A 32 12.47 -3.71 -6.79
C ALA A 32 12.57 -4.49 -5.47
N LYS A 33 13.78 -4.90 -5.09
CA LYS A 33 14.04 -5.55 -3.81
C LYS A 33 13.92 -4.58 -2.64
N GLU A 34 14.48 -3.38 -2.75
CA GLU A 34 14.37 -2.34 -1.73
C GLU A 34 12.91 -1.94 -1.51
N LEU A 35 12.16 -1.68 -2.58
CA LEU A 35 10.74 -1.34 -2.51
C LEU A 35 9.89 -2.45 -1.88
N ARG A 36 10.17 -3.72 -2.20
CA ARG A 36 9.46 -4.85 -1.57
C ARG A 36 9.73 -4.89 -0.06
N ASP A 37 10.97 -4.66 0.36
CA ASP A 37 11.34 -4.68 1.77
C ASP A 37 10.73 -3.46 2.49
N GLU A 38 10.63 -2.29 1.84
CA GLU A 38 9.91 -1.11 2.35
C GLU A 38 8.41 -1.39 2.53
N VAL A 39 7.74 -1.97 1.55
CA VAL A 39 6.32 -2.34 1.63
C VAL A 39 6.07 -3.34 2.76
N ARG A 40 6.99 -4.29 2.99
CA ARG A 40 6.92 -5.21 4.12
C ARG A 40 6.94 -4.46 5.46
N GLU A 41 7.82 -3.48 5.62
CA GLU A 41 7.89 -2.69 6.85
C GLU A 41 6.64 -1.81 7.02
N MET A 42 6.12 -1.23 5.95
CA MET A 42 4.86 -0.48 5.97
C MET A 42 3.67 -1.34 6.41
N PHE A 43 3.59 -2.58 5.92
CA PHE A 43 2.55 -3.53 6.36
C PHE A 43 2.63 -3.75 7.87
N TYR A 44 3.81 -4.07 8.42
CA TYR A 44 3.93 -4.30 9.85
C TYR A 44 3.71 -3.04 10.68
N HIS A 45 4.07 -1.87 10.17
CA HIS A 45 3.72 -0.59 10.80
C HIS A 45 2.20 -0.45 10.93
N ALA A 46 1.46 -0.64 9.84
CA ALA A 46 0.00 -0.56 9.83
C ALA A 46 -0.65 -1.65 10.69
N PHE A 47 -0.24 -2.90 10.54
CA PHE A 47 -0.76 -4.04 11.28
C PHE A 47 -0.55 -3.88 12.79
N ASN A 48 0.66 -3.52 13.23
CA ASN A 48 0.93 -3.29 14.65
C ASN A 48 0.14 -2.08 15.17
N GLY A 49 0.01 -1.02 14.37
CA GLY A 49 -0.83 0.13 14.71
C GLY A 49 -2.28 -0.28 14.94
N TYR A 50 -2.85 -1.11 14.07
CA TYR A 50 -4.20 -1.64 14.22
C TYR A 50 -4.32 -2.48 15.50
N MET A 51 -3.41 -3.44 15.71
CA MET A 51 -3.42 -4.31 16.89
C MET A 51 -3.31 -3.54 18.20
N ASN A 52 -2.58 -2.42 18.23
CA ASN A 52 -2.37 -1.62 19.43
C ASN A 52 -3.49 -0.62 19.72
N HIS A 53 -4.16 -0.10 18.69
CA HIS A 53 -5.03 1.09 18.84
C HIS A 53 -6.49 0.88 18.43
N ALA A 54 -6.79 -0.13 17.63
CA ALA A 54 -8.12 -0.34 17.08
C ALA A 54 -8.69 -1.73 17.35
N PHE A 55 -7.87 -2.77 17.42
CA PHE A 55 -8.33 -4.13 17.68
C PHE A 55 -9.17 -4.22 18.97
N PRO A 56 -10.35 -4.87 18.96
CA PRO A 56 -10.93 -5.71 17.90
C PRO A 56 -11.92 -5.00 16.95
N ARG A 57 -11.87 -3.66 16.86
CA ARG A 57 -12.75 -2.92 15.95
C ARG A 57 -12.45 -3.19 14.50
N ASP A 58 -13.38 -2.84 13.62
CA ASP A 58 -13.27 -3.10 12.19
C ASP A 58 -12.06 -2.40 11.55
N GLU A 59 -11.85 -1.12 11.85
CA GLU A 59 -10.84 -0.27 11.20
C GLU A 59 -10.08 0.62 12.20
N LEU A 60 -8.85 0.99 11.84
CA LEU A 60 -8.01 1.96 12.56
C LEU A 60 -8.22 3.37 12.00
N ARG A 61 -8.40 4.35 12.89
CA ARG A 61 -8.28 5.79 12.60
C ARG A 61 -6.89 6.28 13.05
N PRO A 62 -5.89 6.34 12.16
CA PRO A 62 -4.49 6.49 12.54
C PRO A 62 -4.16 7.86 13.15
N LEU A 63 -4.85 8.93 12.74
CA LEU A 63 -4.60 10.27 13.27
C LEU A 63 -5.11 10.47 14.71
N SER A 64 -6.17 9.76 15.08
CA SER A 64 -6.77 9.84 16.41
C SER A 64 -6.37 8.67 17.32
N CYS A 65 -5.62 7.69 16.81
CA CYS A 65 -5.30 6.42 17.47
C CYS A 65 -6.54 5.74 18.09
N GLY A 66 -7.67 5.80 17.38
CA GLY A 66 -8.90 5.12 17.78
C GLY A 66 -9.32 4.12 16.72
N GLY A 67 -10.31 3.28 17.00
CA GLY A 67 -10.92 2.42 15.98
C GLY A 67 -12.39 2.74 15.74
N GLU A 68 -12.91 2.21 14.64
CA GLU A 68 -14.31 2.36 14.21
C GLU A 68 -14.87 1.01 13.77
N ASP A 69 -16.15 0.77 14.07
CA ASP A 69 -16.89 -0.41 13.63
C ASP A 69 -17.76 -0.04 12.43
N THR A 70 -17.27 -0.30 11.23
CA THR A 70 -17.94 0.07 9.98
C THR A 70 -18.95 -0.98 9.52
N LEU A 71 -18.71 -2.27 9.78
CA LEU A 71 -19.57 -3.37 9.33
C LEU A 71 -20.10 -4.27 10.46
N GLY A 72 -19.82 -3.95 11.72
CA GLY A 72 -20.46 -4.61 12.86
C GLY A 72 -19.51 -5.13 13.93
N GLY A 73 -18.23 -4.73 13.90
CA GLY A 73 -17.25 -5.15 14.90
C GLY A 73 -16.76 -6.58 14.69
N TYR A 74 -16.54 -6.97 13.44
CA TYR A 74 -15.98 -8.24 13.02
C TYR A 74 -14.46 -8.26 13.00
N ALA A 75 -13.79 -7.17 13.40
CA ALA A 75 -12.35 -7.03 13.23
C ALA A 75 -11.94 -7.17 11.76
N LEU A 76 -12.63 -6.46 10.85
CA LEU A 76 -12.41 -6.54 9.40
C LEU A 76 -10.93 -6.44 9.01
N THR A 77 -10.20 -5.46 9.55
CA THR A 77 -8.77 -5.29 9.26
C THR A 77 -7.96 -6.54 9.65
N LEU A 78 -8.32 -7.24 10.73
CA LEU A 78 -7.67 -8.49 11.12
C LEU A 78 -7.91 -9.60 10.10
N ILE A 79 -9.15 -9.73 9.62
CA ILE A 79 -9.55 -10.74 8.63
C ILE A 79 -8.83 -10.48 7.31
N ASP A 80 -8.86 -9.24 6.83
CA ASP A 80 -8.24 -8.82 5.57
C ASP A 80 -6.71 -9.01 5.60
N SER A 81 -6.07 -8.76 6.75
CA SER A 81 -4.62 -8.94 6.90
C SER A 81 -4.13 -10.41 6.86
N LEU A 82 -5.02 -11.40 6.92
CA LEU A 82 -4.63 -12.82 7.02
C LEU A 82 -3.86 -13.31 5.78
N ASP A 83 -4.29 -12.92 4.58
CA ASP A 83 -3.65 -13.37 3.34
C ASP A 83 -2.23 -12.80 3.22
N THR A 84 -2.04 -11.57 3.66
CA THR A 84 -0.78 -10.84 3.62
C THR A 84 0.17 -11.39 4.68
N LEU A 85 -0.31 -11.72 5.88
CA LEU A 85 0.48 -12.45 6.88
C LEU A 85 0.96 -13.81 6.34
N ALA A 86 0.09 -14.54 5.63
CA ALA A 86 0.44 -15.80 5.01
C ALA A 86 1.49 -15.61 3.89
N LEU A 87 1.32 -14.60 3.04
CA LEU A 87 2.25 -14.26 1.95
C LEU A 87 3.62 -13.84 2.47
N LEU A 88 3.67 -13.06 3.56
CA LEU A 88 4.91 -12.63 4.21
C LEU A 88 5.56 -13.73 5.06
N GLY A 89 4.87 -14.86 5.27
CA GLY A 89 5.36 -16.01 6.02
C GLY A 89 5.35 -15.84 7.54
N ASP A 90 4.60 -14.86 8.07
CA ASP A 90 4.47 -14.61 9.51
C ASP A 90 3.45 -15.58 10.13
N ARG A 91 3.92 -16.81 10.35
CA ARG A 91 3.10 -17.92 10.86
C ARG A 91 2.57 -17.66 12.26
N GLU A 92 3.32 -16.96 13.09
CA GLU A 92 2.96 -16.72 14.49
C GLU A 92 1.75 -15.80 14.56
N ARG A 93 1.83 -14.62 13.92
CA ARG A 93 0.70 -13.68 13.87
C ARG A 93 -0.48 -14.27 13.12
N PHE A 94 -0.25 -14.95 12.00
CA PHE A 94 -1.32 -15.62 11.25
C PHE A 94 -2.11 -16.59 12.14
N THR A 95 -1.40 -17.48 12.86
CA THR A 95 -2.03 -18.49 13.72
C THR A 95 -2.80 -17.83 14.86
N ALA A 96 -2.21 -16.84 15.52
CA ALA A 96 -2.87 -16.09 16.59
C ALA A 96 -4.15 -15.40 16.11
N SER A 97 -4.12 -14.77 14.93
CA SER A 97 -5.28 -14.12 14.33
C SER A 97 -6.40 -15.11 14.00
N VAL A 98 -6.08 -16.24 13.35
CA VAL A 98 -7.06 -17.29 13.01
C VAL A 98 -7.69 -17.89 14.27
N GLU A 99 -6.88 -18.18 15.29
CA GLU A 99 -7.39 -18.68 16.56
C GLU A 99 -8.34 -17.69 17.24
N TRP A 100 -7.97 -16.40 17.25
CA TRP A 100 -8.83 -15.37 17.84
C TRP A 100 -10.15 -15.25 17.07
N ILE A 101 -10.10 -15.24 15.74
CA ILE A 101 -11.28 -15.20 14.87
C ILE A 101 -12.21 -16.38 15.17
N GLY A 102 -11.68 -17.60 15.19
CA GLY A 102 -12.47 -18.80 15.44
C GLY A 102 -13.10 -18.86 16.84
N LYS A 103 -12.51 -18.17 17.83
CA LYS A 103 -13.00 -18.11 19.21
C LYS A 103 -14.00 -16.98 19.45
N ASN A 104 -13.88 -15.85 18.74
CA ASN A 104 -14.55 -14.60 19.11
C ASN A 104 -15.59 -14.11 18.08
N LEU A 105 -15.47 -14.47 16.80
CA LEU A 105 -16.41 -13.98 15.79
C LEU A 105 -17.73 -14.76 15.76
N ARG A 106 -18.83 -14.00 15.59
CA ARG A 106 -20.20 -14.50 15.45
C ARG A 106 -20.86 -13.75 14.31
N PHE A 107 -21.25 -14.46 13.25
CA PHE A 107 -21.80 -13.88 12.02
C PHE A 107 -23.33 -13.78 12.03
N ASP A 108 -23.94 -13.67 13.20
CA ASP A 108 -25.39 -13.63 13.40
C ASP A 108 -25.98 -12.21 13.34
N ILE A 109 -25.16 -11.18 13.12
CA ILE A 109 -25.62 -9.80 12.95
C ILE A 109 -26.11 -9.63 11.50
N ILE A 110 -27.35 -9.16 11.34
CA ILE A 110 -27.94 -8.80 10.04
C ILE A 110 -27.12 -7.64 9.45
N ILE A 111 -26.11 -7.95 8.64
CA ILE A 111 -25.29 -6.96 7.97
C ILE A 111 -26.19 -6.17 7.00
N LYS A 112 -25.93 -4.87 6.90
CA LYS A 112 -26.36 -4.01 5.80
C LYS A 112 -25.74 -4.60 4.52
N LEU A 113 -26.43 -5.55 3.90
CA LEU A 113 -26.06 -6.43 2.78
C LEU A 113 -25.55 -5.74 1.50
N LEU A 114 -25.21 -4.46 1.56
CA LEU A 114 -24.78 -3.64 0.43
C LEU A 114 -23.32 -3.17 0.53
N LYS A 115 -22.61 -3.42 1.63
CA LYS A 115 -21.23 -2.92 1.80
C LYS A 115 -20.14 -4.01 1.75
N LEU A 116 -20.47 -5.27 2.02
CA LEU A 116 -19.50 -6.38 1.88
C LEU A 116 -19.13 -6.70 0.42
N ASP A 117 -20.02 -6.41 -0.53
CA ASP A 117 -19.75 -6.68 -1.95
C ASP A 117 -18.96 -5.54 -2.64
N LEU A 118 -18.72 -4.40 -1.97
CA LEU A 118 -18.22 -3.19 -2.65
C LEU A 118 -16.82 -2.72 -2.26
N GLU A 119 -16.23 -3.17 -1.14
CA GLU A 119 -14.92 -2.68 -0.68
C GLU A 119 -13.81 -3.76 -0.70
N ALA A 120 -13.97 -4.82 -1.49
CA ALA A 120 -12.90 -5.80 -1.74
C ALA A 120 -11.96 -5.39 -2.90
N VAL A 121 -12.08 -4.18 -3.45
CA VAL A 121 -11.16 -3.66 -4.48
C VAL A 121 -10.96 -2.16 -4.26
N ILE A 122 -9.73 -1.82 -3.89
CA ILE A 122 -9.12 -0.49 -3.64
C ILE A 122 -9.01 -0.13 -2.16
#